data_AF-A0A7W8KLB0-F1
#
_entry.id   AF-A0A7W8KLB0-F1
#
_cell.length_a   1.000
_cell.length_b   1.000
_cell.length_c   1.000
_cell.angle_alpha   90.00
_cell.angle_beta   90.00
_cell.angle_gamma   90.00
#
_symmetry.space_group_name_H-M   'P 1'
#
loop_
_entity.id
_entity.type
_entity.pdbx_description
1 polymer ?
#
loop_
_entity_poly.entity_id
_entity_poly.type
_entity_poly.pdbx_seq_one_letter_code
_entity_poly.pdbx_strand_id
1 'polypeptide(L)'
;MNQPSVRLNETHDTALRSWVESANADGCPFPIQNLPYGVFRRAGSDEAFHAGVAIGDQILDLQAAHAAGAFSGFDELARKAAHAAAEGSTLNALMALDAAAWSELRLALSHVLRAGSAHQSELAACLAPQAQAEYALPAAIGDYTDFYTSIHHATAVGKLFRPDNPLLPNYKWVPIGYHGRASSIGVSGQQFRRPLGQTRAPDSEAPSFGPCKRLDYELEVGIFIGGGNALGEPVTMDAAEDKVFGLCLLNDWSARDVQAWEYQPLGPFLSKSFASTISPWIVTLEALAPYRCAWTRAAGDPQPLPYLDSAALRQGGAFDLQLEVLIQTRAMREAGQPPQRLSLSNFRDSYWSVSQLVAHHTANGCNLRPGDLLGSGTQSGPLPEQAGSLLELTGGGKQAIALPGGEKRIFIEDGDTIVMRAWALRDGLPRIGFGEVAGTVLPARSLA
;
A
#
# COMPACT_ATOMS: atom_id res chain seq x y z
N MET A 1 -0.80 -30.91 -8.91
CA MET A 1 0.34 -29.97 -8.90
C MET A 1 -0.26 -28.59 -9.09
N ASN A 2 -0.55 -27.87 -8.01
CA ASN A 2 -1.06 -26.51 -8.12
C ASN A 2 0.12 -25.61 -8.51
N GLN A 3 0.08 -25.12 -9.75
CA GLN A 3 1.02 -24.12 -10.24
C GLN A 3 0.73 -22.77 -9.56
N PRO A 4 1.72 -21.87 -9.40
CA PRO A 4 1.45 -20.52 -8.92
C PRO A 4 0.37 -19.87 -9.79
N SER A 5 -0.52 -19.09 -9.16
CA SER A 5 -1.62 -18.44 -9.87
C SER A 5 -1.14 -17.40 -10.88
N VAL A 6 -0.06 -16.72 -10.54
CA VAL A 6 0.58 -15.72 -11.41
C VAL A 6 1.73 -16.37 -12.18
N ARG A 7 1.65 -16.36 -13.51
CA ARG A 7 2.68 -16.90 -14.41
C ARG A 7 3.39 -15.80 -15.16
N LEU A 8 4.69 -15.96 -15.34
CA LEU A 8 5.44 -15.10 -16.26
C LEU A 8 4.95 -15.32 -17.69
N ASN A 9 4.79 -14.21 -18.40
CA ASN A 9 4.38 -14.12 -19.79
C ASN A 9 5.18 -12.98 -20.47
N GLU A 10 4.88 -12.69 -21.74
CA GLU A 10 5.60 -11.68 -22.50
C GLU A 10 5.57 -10.25 -21.91
N THR A 11 4.63 -9.93 -21.02
CA THR A 11 4.59 -8.62 -20.35
C THR A 11 5.76 -8.40 -19.39
N HIS A 12 6.51 -9.45 -19.08
CA HIS A 12 7.68 -9.44 -18.19
C HIS A 12 9.01 -9.41 -18.94
N ASP A 13 8.99 -9.43 -20.28
CA ASP A 13 10.21 -9.38 -21.08
C ASP A 13 10.98 -8.08 -20.79
N THR A 14 12.23 -8.22 -20.35
CA THR A 14 13.10 -7.09 -19.98
C THR A 14 13.55 -6.29 -21.20
N ALA A 15 13.46 -6.87 -22.39
CA ALA A 15 13.71 -6.19 -23.65
C ALA A 15 12.50 -5.37 -24.14
N LEU A 16 11.30 -5.58 -23.57
CA LEU A 16 10.11 -4.85 -23.96
C LEU A 16 10.28 -3.34 -23.69
N ARG A 17 9.87 -2.52 -24.65
CA ARG A 17 9.91 -1.04 -24.62
C ARG A 17 8.55 -0.48 -25.01
N SER A 18 8.26 0.74 -24.58
CA SER A 18 7.05 1.47 -24.94
C SER A 18 7.33 2.51 -26.02
N TRP A 19 6.29 2.88 -26.80
CA TRP A 19 6.33 4.11 -27.60
C TRP A 19 6.16 5.39 -26.74
N VAL A 20 5.79 5.25 -25.47
CA VAL A 20 5.88 6.34 -24.47
C VAL A 20 7.33 6.41 -23.98
N GLU A 21 8.12 7.32 -24.56
CA GLU A 21 9.57 7.34 -24.37
C GLU A 21 10.02 7.47 -22.91
N SER A 22 9.30 8.22 -22.09
CA SER A 22 9.62 8.38 -20.66
C SER A 22 9.52 7.07 -19.86
N ALA A 23 8.80 6.06 -20.37
CA ALA A 23 8.73 4.73 -19.76
C ALA A 23 10.00 3.89 -19.99
N ASN A 24 10.83 4.27 -20.97
CA ASN A 24 12.06 3.57 -21.32
C ASN A 24 13.28 4.09 -20.55
N ALA A 25 13.13 5.15 -19.76
CA ALA A 25 14.22 5.74 -18.99
C ALA A 25 14.73 4.79 -17.89
N ASP A 26 16.05 4.76 -17.69
CA ASP A 26 16.68 3.93 -16.67
C ASP A 26 16.15 4.27 -15.27
N GLY A 27 15.71 3.26 -14.53
CA GLY A 27 15.16 3.43 -13.19
C GLY A 27 13.79 4.10 -13.13
N CYS A 28 13.10 4.27 -14.26
CA CYS A 28 11.71 4.73 -14.32
C CYS A 28 10.83 3.85 -13.41
N PRO A 29 9.97 4.43 -12.55
CA PRO A 29 9.08 3.66 -11.69
C PRO A 29 7.91 3.02 -12.45
N PHE A 30 7.54 3.56 -13.62
CA PHE A 30 6.39 3.11 -14.41
C PHE A 30 6.80 2.64 -15.81
N PRO A 31 7.70 1.65 -15.93
CA PRO A 31 8.02 1.07 -17.24
C PRO A 31 6.82 0.26 -17.75
N ILE A 32 6.88 -0.20 -19.00
CA ILE A 32 5.83 -1.04 -19.60
C ILE A 32 5.63 -2.39 -18.88
N GLN A 33 6.59 -2.82 -18.06
CA GLN A 33 6.49 -4.00 -17.20
C GLN A 33 5.72 -3.72 -15.90
N ASN A 34 5.43 -2.47 -15.54
CA ASN A 34 4.65 -2.13 -14.34
C ASN A 34 3.15 -2.06 -14.65
N LEU A 35 2.72 -1.01 -15.37
CA LEU A 35 1.32 -0.75 -15.71
C LEU A 35 0.34 -0.79 -14.51
N PRO A 36 0.57 0.02 -13.45
CA PRO A 36 -0.32 0.04 -12.30
C PRO A 36 -1.60 0.82 -12.61
N TYR A 37 -2.69 0.47 -11.93
CA TYR A 37 -4.00 1.11 -12.09
C TYR A 37 -4.21 2.20 -11.05
N GLY A 38 -4.87 3.27 -11.43
CA GLY A 38 -5.25 4.35 -10.52
C GLY A 38 -6.50 5.06 -11.00
N VAL A 39 -6.99 6.01 -10.21
CA VAL A 39 -8.15 6.84 -10.55
C VAL A 39 -7.72 8.29 -10.54
N PHE A 40 -7.98 9.00 -11.64
CA PHE A 40 -7.53 10.37 -11.82
C PHE A 40 -8.52 11.19 -12.62
N ARG A 41 -8.26 12.49 -12.68
CA ARG A 41 -8.78 13.44 -13.67
C ARG A 41 -7.71 14.47 -13.98
N ARG A 42 -7.89 15.28 -15.02
CA ARG A 42 -7.01 16.44 -15.26
C ARG A 42 -7.18 17.47 -14.13
N ALA A 43 -6.08 17.94 -13.57
CA ALA A 43 -6.09 18.88 -12.45
C ALA A 43 -6.83 20.17 -12.83
N GLY A 44 -7.77 20.60 -12.00
CA GLY A 44 -8.58 21.80 -12.24
C GLY A 44 -9.64 21.65 -13.34
N SER A 45 -9.90 20.44 -13.84
CA SER A 45 -11.02 20.16 -14.73
C SER A 45 -12.28 19.74 -13.95
N ASP A 46 -13.44 19.85 -14.62
CA ASP A 46 -14.73 19.32 -14.15
C ASP A 46 -14.96 17.87 -14.63
N GLU A 47 -13.93 17.19 -15.14
CA GLU A 47 -14.03 15.80 -15.56
C GLU A 47 -14.39 14.91 -14.36
N ALA A 48 -15.21 13.90 -14.63
CA ALA A 48 -15.40 12.83 -13.67
C ALA A 48 -14.08 12.08 -13.48
N PHE A 49 -13.79 11.70 -12.24
CA PHE A 49 -12.71 10.75 -11.97
C PHE A 49 -12.97 9.45 -12.72
N HIS A 50 -11.92 8.89 -13.32
CA HIS A 50 -11.97 7.66 -14.11
C HIS A 50 -10.65 6.90 -14.01
N ALA A 51 -10.64 5.64 -14.44
CA ALA A 51 -9.46 4.80 -14.35
C ALA A 51 -8.36 5.20 -15.34
N GLY A 52 -7.11 5.09 -14.91
CA GLY A 52 -5.94 5.25 -15.74
C GLY A 52 -4.85 4.23 -15.42
N VAL A 53 -3.90 4.09 -16.34
CA VAL A 53 -2.69 3.25 -16.16
C VAL A 53 -1.45 4.11 -16.29
N ALA A 54 -0.56 4.06 -15.29
CA ALA A 54 0.70 4.81 -15.34
C ALA A 54 1.68 4.18 -16.35
N ILE A 55 2.28 5.01 -17.20
CA ILE A 55 3.32 4.63 -18.16
C ILE A 55 4.29 5.80 -18.35
N GLY A 56 5.53 5.64 -17.90
CA GLY A 56 6.52 6.72 -17.85
C GLY A 56 6.04 7.86 -16.94
N ASP A 57 6.05 9.08 -17.49
CA ASP A 57 5.48 10.29 -16.87
C ASP A 57 4.03 10.57 -17.30
N GLN A 58 3.40 9.63 -18.01
CA GLN A 58 2.04 9.73 -18.53
C GLN A 58 1.08 8.78 -17.80
N ILE A 59 -0.20 9.03 -18.01
CA ILE A 59 -1.32 8.18 -17.65
C ILE A 59 -2.08 7.87 -18.94
N LEU A 60 -2.29 6.60 -19.24
CA LEU A 60 -3.25 6.18 -20.25
C LEU A 60 -4.66 6.25 -19.65
N ASP A 61 -5.49 7.15 -20.15
CA ASP A 61 -6.93 7.23 -19.83
C ASP A 61 -7.64 6.00 -20.39
N LEU A 62 -8.10 5.11 -19.50
CA LEU A 62 -8.72 3.84 -19.92
C LEU A 62 -10.11 4.05 -20.51
N GLN A 63 -10.82 5.11 -20.11
CA GLN A 63 -12.11 5.44 -20.69
C GLN A 63 -11.93 5.94 -22.13
N ALA A 64 -10.99 6.85 -22.37
CA ALA A 64 -10.68 7.33 -23.71
C ALA A 64 -10.09 6.23 -24.60
N ALA A 65 -9.17 5.41 -24.08
CA ALA A 65 -8.59 4.28 -24.83
C ALA A 65 -9.64 3.24 -25.23
N HIS A 66 -10.57 2.93 -24.32
CA HIS A 66 -11.70 2.04 -24.62
C HIS A 66 -12.64 2.66 -25.67
N ALA A 67 -12.97 3.95 -25.55
CA ALA A 67 -13.82 4.65 -26.51
C ALA A 67 -13.19 4.76 -27.92
N ALA A 68 -11.86 4.84 -28.00
CA ALA A 68 -11.13 4.78 -29.25
C ALA A 68 -11.18 3.37 -29.89
N GLY A 69 -11.44 2.33 -29.10
CA GLY A 69 -11.51 0.95 -29.60
C GLY A 69 -10.17 0.23 -29.55
N ALA A 70 -9.24 0.72 -28.71
CA ALA A 70 -7.90 0.15 -28.55
C ALA A 70 -7.91 -1.34 -28.14
N PHE A 71 -9.00 -1.80 -27.51
CA PHE A 71 -9.15 -3.17 -27.04
C PHE A 71 -10.03 -4.05 -27.96
N SER A 72 -10.57 -3.50 -29.05
CA SER A 72 -11.57 -4.19 -29.90
C SER A 72 -11.06 -5.47 -30.58
N GLY A 73 -9.76 -5.54 -30.87
CA GLY A 73 -9.10 -6.69 -31.51
C GLY A 73 -8.64 -7.78 -30.55
N PHE A 74 -8.86 -7.63 -29.24
CA PHE A 74 -8.44 -8.60 -28.23
C PHE A 74 -9.57 -9.57 -27.85
N ASP A 75 -9.19 -10.63 -27.14
CA ASP A 75 -10.11 -11.66 -26.66
C ASP A 75 -11.26 -11.09 -25.82
N GLU A 76 -12.38 -11.80 -25.79
CA GLU A 76 -13.61 -11.38 -25.08
C GLU A 76 -13.33 -11.02 -23.62
N LEU A 77 -12.45 -11.77 -22.95
CA LEU A 77 -12.13 -11.52 -21.56
C LEU A 77 -11.34 -10.22 -21.36
N ALA A 78 -10.37 -9.92 -22.23
CA ALA A 78 -9.65 -8.64 -22.24
C ALA A 78 -10.60 -7.47 -22.51
N ARG A 79 -11.53 -7.62 -23.46
CA ARG A 79 -12.55 -6.60 -23.76
C ARG A 79 -13.49 -6.35 -22.59
N LYS A 80 -13.96 -7.41 -21.94
CA LYS A 80 -14.79 -7.31 -20.72
C LYS A 80 -14.05 -6.57 -19.60
N ALA A 81 -12.78 -6.88 -19.39
CA ALA A 81 -11.96 -6.20 -18.39
C ALA A 81 -11.69 -4.74 -18.74
N ALA A 82 -11.37 -4.43 -20.00
CA ALA A 82 -11.21 -3.07 -20.48
C ALA A 82 -12.48 -2.24 -20.32
N HIS A 83 -13.64 -2.83 -20.64
CA HIS A 83 -14.94 -2.20 -20.43
C HIS A 83 -15.20 -1.92 -18.95
N ALA A 84 -15.00 -2.91 -18.07
CA ALA A 84 -15.17 -2.73 -16.63
C ALA A 84 -14.20 -1.68 -16.04
N ALA A 85 -13.00 -1.53 -16.61
CA ALA A 85 -12.05 -0.49 -16.22
C ALA A 85 -12.45 0.91 -16.74
N ALA A 86 -13.11 0.98 -17.89
CA ALA A 86 -13.60 2.23 -18.49
C ALA A 86 -14.93 2.71 -17.89
N GLU A 87 -15.59 1.89 -17.06
CA GLU A 87 -16.86 2.20 -16.44
C GLU A 87 -16.72 2.85 -15.05
N GLY A 88 -17.51 3.90 -14.84
CA GLY A 88 -17.65 4.54 -13.53
C GLY A 88 -16.43 5.35 -13.10
N SER A 89 -16.37 5.63 -11.79
CA SER A 89 -15.36 6.50 -11.18
C SER A 89 -14.38 5.79 -10.25
N THR A 90 -14.40 4.46 -10.24
CA THR A 90 -13.59 3.61 -9.36
C THR A 90 -13.24 2.30 -10.05
N LEU A 91 -12.20 1.61 -9.58
CA LEU A 91 -11.78 0.32 -10.11
C LEU A 91 -12.63 -0.87 -9.61
N ASN A 92 -13.67 -0.66 -8.79
CA ASN A 92 -14.44 -1.76 -8.19
C ASN A 92 -15.04 -2.70 -9.24
N ALA A 93 -15.50 -2.20 -10.39
CA ALA A 93 -16.04 -3.04 -11.46
C ALA A 93 -14.97 -3.96 -12.08
N LEU A 94 -13.77 -3.43 -12.33
CA LEU A 94 -12.61 -4.23 -12.74
C LEU A 94 -12.19 -5.22 -11.64
N MET A 95 -12.12 -4.77 -10.39
CA MET A 95 -11.79 -5.62 -9.23
C MET A 95 -12.82 -6.72 -9.02
N ALA A 96 -14.07 -6.55 -9.45
CA ALA A 96 -15.11 -7.58 -9.34
C ALA A 96 -14.95 -8.74 -10.32
N LEU A 97 -14.07 -8.59 -11.32
CA LEU A 97 -13.64 -9.70 -12.17
C LEU A 97 -12.65 -10.61 -11.44
N ASP A 98 -11.99 -11.50 -12.18
CA ASP A 98 -11.03 -12.47 -11.65
C ASP A 98 -9.61 -12.23 -12.16
N ALA A 99 -8.65 -12.96 -11.60
CA ALA A 99 -7.24 -12.87 -11.95
C ALA A 99 -6.96 -13.11 -13.45
N ALA A 100 -7.76 -13.96 -14.10
CA ALA A 100 -7.64 -14.19 -15.54
C ALA A 100 -8.02 -12.92 -16.33
N ALA A 101 -9.11 -12.26 -15.97
CA ALA A 101 -9.52 -11.00 -16.60
C ALA A 101 -8.49 -9.88 -16.43
N TRP A 102 -7.90 -9.76 -15.24
CA TRP A 102 -6.86 -8.75 -14.99
C TRP A 102 -5.59 -9.02 -15.80
N SER A 103 -5.20 -10.30 -15.92
CA SER A 103 -4.02 -10.68 -16.72
C SER A 103 -4.24 -10.42 -18.21
N GLU A 104 -5.42 -10.75 -18.73
CA GLU A 104 -5.77 -10.47 -20.14
C GLU A 104 -5.80 -8.97 -20.44
N LEU A 105 -6.33 -8.14 -19.52
CA LEU A 105 -6.25 -6.68 -19.68
C LEU A 105 -4.82 -6.17 -19.66
N ARG A 106 -3.98 -6.67 -18.73
CA ARG A 106 -2.56 -6.32 -18.66
C ARG A 106 -1.83 -6.68 -19.95
N LEU A 107 -2.10 -7.85 -20.52
CA LEU A 107 -1.53 -8.28 -21.79
C LEU A 107 -1.93 -7.33 -22.92
N ALA A 108 -3.22 -6.99 -23.01
CA ALA A 108 -3.72 -6.04 -24.00
C ALA A 108 -3.09 -4.65 -23.85
N LEU A 109 -2.97 -4.14 -22.60
CA LEU A 109 -2.28 -2.88 -22.31
C LEU A 109 -0.82 -2.91 -22.76
N SER A 110 -0.10 -4.00 -22.48
CA SER A 110 1.28 -4.20 -22.94
C SER A 110 1.39 -4.21 -24.47
N HIS A 111 0.39 -4.75 -25.18
CA HIS A 111 0.35 -4.79 -26.65
C HIS A 111 0.05 -3.43 -27.28
N VAL A 112 -0.86 -2.66 -26.69
CA VAL A 112 -1.19 -1.33 -27.23
C VAL A 112 -0.14 -0.28 -26.87
N LEU A 113 0.62 -0.47 -25.77
CA LEU A 113 1.65 0.46 -25.31
C LEU A 113 3.08 0.12 -25.80
N ARG A 114 3.35 -1.08 -26.34
CA ARG A 114 4.70 -1.45 -26.78
C ARG A 114 5.15 -0.72 -28.03
N ALA A 115 6.45 -0.45 -28.12
CA ALA A 115 7.05 0.17 -29.29
C ALA A 115 6.65 -0.55 -30.60
N GLY A 116 6.27 0.22 -31.62
CA GLY A 116 5.79 -0.31 -32.89
C GLY A 116 4.30 -0.71 -32.92
N SER A 117 3.54 -0.47 -31.85
CA SER A 117 2.10 -0.73 -31.83
C SER A 117 1.35 0.12 -32.86
N ALA A 118 0.43 -0.50 -33.60
CA ALA A 118 -0.45 0.19 -34.55
C ALA A 118 -1.42 1.17 -33.87
N HIS A 119 -1.62 1.05 -32.56
CA HIS A 119 -2.49 1.92 -31.76
C HIS A 119 -1.81 3.20 -31.28
N GLN A 120 -0.51 3.40 -31.54
CA GLN A 120 0.25 4.55 -31.02
C GLN A 120 -0.39 5.90 -31.38
N SER A 121 -0.76 6.11 -32.65
CA SER A 121 -1.30 7.40 -33.11
C SER A 121 -2.64 7.74 -32.47
N GLU A 122 -3.49 6.73 -32.29
CA GLU A 122 -4.79 6.82 -31.65
C GLU A 122 -4.65 7.07 -30.15
N LEU A 123 -3.82 6.27 -29.46
CA LEU A 123 -3.67 6.34 -28.00
C LEU A 123 -2.84 7.51 -27.52
N ALA A 124 -2.03 8.14 -28.38
CA ALA A 124 -1.30 9.36 -28.00
C ALA A 124 -2.25 10.48 -27.52
N ALA A 125 -3.46 10.55 -28.07
CA ALA A 125 -4.49 11.52 -27.64
C ALA A 125 -5.19 11.11 -26.32
N CYS A 126 -5.05 9.85 -25.89
CA CYS A 126 -5.58 9.32 -24.64
C CYS A 126 -4.60 9.46 -23.46
N LEU A 127 -3.41 10.04 -23.68
CA LEU A 127 -2.43 10.26 -22.62
C LEU A 127 -2.70 11.56 -21.87
N ALA A 128 -2.50 11.53 -20.56
CA ALA A 128 -2.46 12.71 -19.70
C ALA A 128 -1.14 12.74 -18.90
N PRO A 129 -0.46 13.89 -18.78
CA PRO A 129 0.74 13.99 -17.95
C PRO A 129 0.41 13.76 -16.47
N GLN A 130 1.17 12.93 -15.78
CA GLN A 130 0.99 12.70 -14.33
C GLN A 130 1.11 13.99 -13.51
N ALA A 131 1.99 14.91 -13.94
CA ALA A 131 2.17 16.21 -13.29
C ALA A 131 0.93 17.14 -13.41
N GLN A 132 -0.04 16.79 -14.26
CA GLN A 132 -1.29 17.53 -14.45
C GLN A 132 -2.50 16.68 -14.03
N ALA A 133 -2.30 15.65 -13.21
CA ALA A 133 -3.36 14.80 -12.71
C ALA A 133 -3.74 15.17 -11.27
N GLU A 134 -5.03 15.09 -10.98
CA GLU A 134 -5.56 15.00 -9.62
C GLU A 134 -6.04 13.56 -9.41
N TYR A 135 -5.68 12.96 -8.27
CA TYR A 135 -6.02 11.59 -7.96
C TYR A 135 -7.19 11.49 -6.98
N ALA A 136 -7.96 10.41 -7.08
CA ALA A 136 -8.94 10.01 -6.08
C ALA A 136 -8.57 8.63 -5.50
N LEU A 137 -9.33 8.17 -4.51
CA LEU A 137 -9.21 6.79 -4.05
C LEU A 137 -9.49 5.84 -5.25
N PRO A 138 -8.66 4.80 -5.43
CA PRO A 138 -8.80 3.91 -6.58
C PRO A 138 -10.03 3.02 -6.50
N ALA A 139 -10.62 2.84 -5.31
CA ALA A 139 -11.82 2.06 -5.08
C ALA A 139 -12.74 2.75 -4.07
N ALA A 140 -14.03 2.48 -4.17
CA ALA A 140 -14.96 2.58 -3.05
C ALA A 140 -14.65 1.44 -2.07
N ILE A 141 -13.94 1.77 -0.98
CA ILE A 141 -13.50 0.80 0.02
C ILE A 141 -14.69 0.44 0.92
N GLY A 142 -15.12 -0.82 0.85
CA GLY A 142 -16.21 -1.35 1.67
C GLY A 142 -15.78 -1.48 3.13
N ASP A 143 -14.82 -2.37 3.36
CA ASP A 143 -14.18 -2.59 4.64
C ASP A 143 -12.67 -2.35 4.57
N TYR A 144 -12.11 -1.85 5.68
CA TYR A 144 -10.67 -1.77 5.90
C TYR A 144 -10.32 -2.60 7.12
N THR A 145 -9.40 -3.55 6.97
CA THR A 145 -8.82 -4.33 8.07
C THR A 145 -7.33 -4.09 8.12
N ASP A 146 -6.80 -3.85 9.30
CA ASP A 146 -5.38 -3.58 9.49
C ASP A 146 -4.74 -4.72 10.28
N PHE A 147 -3.67 -5.29 9.74
CA PHE A 147 -2.96 -6.42 10.34
C PHE A 147 -1.76 -5.96 11.17
N TYR A 148 -1.01 -6.92 11.71
CA TYR A 148 0.15 -6.65 12.55
C TYR A 148 1.31 -7.59 12.20
N THR A 149 1.79 -7.55 10.95
CA THR A 149 2.58 -8.66 10.38
C THR A 149 4.10 -8.59 10.59
N SER A 150 4.68 -7.43 10.89
CA SER A 150 6.13 -7.34 11.10
C SER A 150 6.52 -7.80 12.51
N ILE A 151 7.24 -8.91 12.60
CA ILE A 151 7.77 -9.42 13.88
C ILE A 151 8.79 -8.45 14.49
N HIS A 152 9.52 -7.72 13.65
CA HIS A 152 10.48 -6.72 14.09
C HIS A 152 9.77 -5.55 14.77
N HIS A 153 8.71 -5.03 14.15
CA HIS A 153 7.86 -4.01 14.74
C HIS A 153 7.22 -4.50 16.05
N ALA A 154 6.60 -5.67 16.03
CA ALA A 154 5.97 -6.26 17.20
C ALA A 154 6.94 -6.45 18.37
N THR A 155 8.17 -6.84 18.08
CA THR A 155 9.23 -7.00 19.08
C THR A 155 9.73 -5.65 19.59
N ALA A 156 9.96 -4.67 18.71
CA ALA A 156 10.45 -3.36 19.07
C ALA A 156 9.45 -2.60 19.96
N VAL A 157 8.19 -2.53 19.56
CA VAL A 157 7.11 -1.95 20.36
C VAL A 157 6.90 -2.75 21.65
N GLY A 158 6.87 -4.08 21.55
CA GLY A 158 6.74 -4.98 22.70
C GLY A 158 7.78 -4.71 23.78
N LYS A 159 9.05 -4.47 23.40
CA LYS A 159 10.14 -4.17 24.34
C LYS A 159 9.94 -2.87 25.12
N LEU A 160 9.19 -1.91 24.58
CA LEU A 160 8.90 -0.64 25.27
C LEU A 160 7.92 -0.84 26.44
N PHE A 161 7.05 -1.85 26.37
CA PHE A 161 6.02 -2.11 27.38
C PHE A 161 6.26 -3.38 28.22
N ARG A 162 6.91 -4.40 27.62
CA ARG A 162 7.17 -5.73 28.18
C ARG A 162 8.57 -6.20 27.72
N PRO A 163 9.65 -5.64 28.30
CA PRO A 163 11.03 -5.90 27.83
C PRO A 163 11.40 -7.38 27.86
N ASP A 164 10.94 -8.14 28.86
CA ASP A 164 11.28 -9.55 29.03
C ASP A 164 10.50 -10.50 28.11
N ASN A 165 9.28 -10.10 27.70
CA ASN A 165 8.39 -10.89 26.85
C ASN A 165 7.65 -9.97 25.86
N PRO A 166 8.35 -9.48 24.82
CA PRO A 166 7.82 -8.43 23.96
C PRO A 166 6.64 -8.91 23.10
N LEU A 167 6.69 -10.17 22.65
CA LEU A 167 5.64 -10.78 21.83
C LEU A 167 4.61 -11.49 22.70
N LEU A 168 3.33 -11.33 22.36
CA LEU A 168 2.26 -12.11 22.95
C LEU A 168 2.28 -13.56 22.41
N PRO A 169 1.82 -14.56 23.18
CA PRO A 169 1.94 -15.98 22.82
C PRO A 169 1.30 -16.36 21.47
N ASN A 170 0.26 -15.65 21.04
CA ASN A 170 -0.48 -15.91 19.81
C ASN A 170 0.21 -15.36 18.54
N TYR A 171 1.15 -14.41 18.66
CA TYR A 171 1.69 -13.65 17.53
C TYR A 171 2.29 -14.54 16.43
N LYS A 172 3.00 -15.61 16.81
CA LYS A 172 3.64 -16.53 15.85
C LYS A 172 2.69 -17.58 15.26
N TRP A 173 1.45 -17.63 15.75
CA TRP A 173 0.43 -18.62 15.37
C TRP A 173 -0.72 -18.03 14.55
N VAL A 174 -1.01 -16.73 14.73
CA VAL A 174 -2.13 -16.04 14.10
C VAL A 174 -1.67 -14.70 13.52
N PRO A 175 -1.98 -14.38 12.24
CA PRO A 175 -1.83 -13.02 11.73
C PRO A 175 -2.92 -12.14 12.34
N ILE A 176 -2.62 -11.53 13.49
CA ILE A 176 -3.55 -10.68 14.23
C ILE A 176 -3.88 -9.44 13.38
N GLY A 177 -5.14 -9.04 13.39
CA GLY A 177 -5.61 -7.80 12.80
C GLY A 177 -6.89 -7.29 13.47
N TYR A 178 -7.30 -6.08 13.12
CA TYR A 178 -8.51 -5.42 13.61
C TYR A 178 -9.19 -4.65 12.48
N HIS A 179 -10.49 -4.37 12.63
CA HIS A 179 -11.20 -3.54 11.66
C HIS A 179 -10.77 -2.08 11.82
N GLY A 180 -10.22 -1.51 10.76
CA GLY A 180 -9.89 -0.11 10.63
C GLY A 180 -11.10 0.73 10.23
N ARG A 181 -10.87 2.01 9.87
CA ARG A 181 -11.94 2.93 9.48
C ARG A 181 -11.84 3.32 8.01
N ALA A 182 -12.71 2.75 7.17
CA ALA A 182 -12.72 3.04 5.74
C ALA A 182 -12.99 4.52 5.40
N SER A 183 -13.86 5.20 6.16
CA SER A 183 -14.32 6.57 5.83
C SER A 183 -13.25 7.66 5.92
N SER A 184 -12.13 7.40 6.59
CA SER A 184 -11.04 8.36 6.79
C SER A 184 -9.79 8.04 5.98
N ILE A 185 -9.89 7.05 5.08
CA ILE A 185 -8.85 6.77 4.09
C ILE A 185 -8.85 7.90 3.07
N GLY A 186 -7.72 8.58 2.95
CA GLY A 186 -7.44 9.56 1.90
C GLY A 186 -6.42 9.03 0.89
N VAL A 187 -6.29 9.74 -0.22
CA VAL A 187 -5.25 9.50 -1.22
C VAL A 187 -4.05 10.43 -0.96
N SER A 188 -2.88 10.05 -1.44
CA SER A 188 -1.63 10.84 -1.41
C SER A 188 -1.87 12.33 -1.69
N GLY A 189 -1.28 13.20 -0.87
CA GLY A 189 -1.56 14.63 -0.81
C GLY A 189 -2.53 15.03 0.30
N GLN A 190 -3.07 14.07 1.06
CA GLN A 190 -4.02 14.31 2.16
C GLN A 190 -3.43 15.29 3.20
N GLN A 191 -4.21 16.32 3.53
CA GLN A 191 -3.94 17.20 4.66
C GLN A 191 -4.99 16.96 5.73
N PHE A 192 -4.57 16.68 6.95
CA PHE A 192 -5.49 16.39 8.05
C PHE A 192 -4.98 17.06 9.32
N ARG A 193 -5.90 17.32 10.25
CA ARG A 193 -5.55 17.99 11.51
C ARG A 193 -5.06 16.97 12.52
N ARG A 194 -4.06 17.37 13.30
CA ARG A 194 -3.67 16.67 14.54
C ARG A 194 -4.94 16.40 15.37
N PRO A 195 -5.19 15.14 15.76
CA PRO A 195 -6.41 14.80 16.47
C PRO A 195 -6.40 15.37 17.89
N LEU A 196 -7.60 15.71 18.37
CA LEU A 196 -7.87 15.91 19.78
C LEU A 196 -8.29 14.55 20.35
N GLY A 197 -7.85 14.22 21.56
CA GLY A 197 -8.18 12.95 22.20
C GLY A 197 -8.00 12.97 23.71
N GLN A 198 -8.52 11.92 24.36
CA GLN A 198 -8.25 11.70 25.77
C GLN A 198 -6.88 11.06 25.95
N THR A 199 -6.11 11.56 26.91
CA THR A 199 -4.83 10.98 27.32
C THR A 199 -4.76 10.96 28.84
N ARG A 200 -4.12 9.94 29.41
CA ARG A 200 -3.89 9.85 30.85
C ARG A 200 -2.39 9.76 31.13
N ALA A 201 -1.86 10.76 31.83
CA ALA A 201 -0.48 10.71 32.31
C ALA A 201 -0.33 9.65 33.41
N PRO A 202 0.84 9.00 33.57
CA PRO A 202 1.05 7.94 34.56
C PRO A 202 0.63 8.30 35.99
N ASP A 203 0.93 9.54 36.40
CA ASP A 203 0.68 10.03 37.76
C ASP A 203 -0.68 10.76 37.90
N SER A 204 -1.53 10.73 36.88
CA SER A 204 -2.83 11.41 36.89
C SER A 204 -3.97 10.50 37.32
N GLU A 205 -4.82 10.98 38.22
CA GLU A 205 -6.05 10.29 38.62
C GLU A 205 -7.11 10.31 37.51
N ALA A 206 -7.23 11.43 36.79
CA ALA A 206 -8.20 11.61 35.71
C ALA A 206 -7.53 11.77 34.33
N PRO A 207 -8.16 11.36 33.22
CA PRO A 207 -7.69 11.68 31.89
C PRO A 207 -7.87 13.18 31.60
N SER A 208 -7.09 13.69 30.65
CA SER A 208 -7.22 15.03 30.08
C SER A 208 -7.63 14.96 28.62
N PHE A 209 -8.29 16.00 28.10
CA PHE A 209 -8.66 16.10 26.69
C PHE A 209 -7.89 17.23 26.01
N GLY A 210 -7.29 16.95 24.86
CA GLY A 210 -6.54 17.96 24.11
C GLY A 210 -5.79 17.39 22.90
N PRO A 211 -4.93 18.19 22.25
CA PRO A 211 -4.15 17.75 21.11
C PRO A 211 -3.25 16.55 21.43
N CYS A 212 -3.20 15.59 20.51
CA CYS A 212 -2.25 14.49 20.53
C CYS A 212 -0.81 15.01 20.61
N LYS A 213 -0.03 14.51 21.55
CA LYS A 213 1.38 14.87 21.80
C LYS A 213 2.36 13.91 21.12
N ARG A 214 1.91 12.69 20.78
CA ARG A 214 2.74 11.63 20.20
C ARG A 214 2.14 11.15 18.88
N LEU A 215 2.07 12.05 17.90
CA LEU A 215 1.57 11.74 16.56
C LEU A 215 2.67 11.05 15.76
N ASP A 216 2.30 9.97 15.10
CA ASP A 216 3.21 9.06 14.43
C ASP A 216 2.68 8.63 13.06
N TYR A 217 3.56 8.10 12.24
CA TYR A 217 3.21 7.40 11.01
C TYR A 217 3.39 5.89 11.21
N GLU A 218 2.80 5.10 10.32
CA GLU A 218 3.06 3.67 10.19
C GLU A 218 3.31 3.34 8.73
N LEU A 219 4.52 2.87 8.41
CA LEU A 219 4.89 2.45 7.06
C LEU A 219 4.23 1.11 6.74
N GLU A 220 3.32 1.10 5.78
CA GLU A 220 2.57 -0.10 5.44
C GLU A 220 2.43 -0.34 3.93
N VAL A 221 2.01 -1.57 3.60
CA VAL A 221 1.53 -1.96 2.29
C VAL A 221 0.03 -2.22 2.40
N GLY A 222 -0.76 -1.54 1.57
CA GLY A 222 -2.17 -1.79 1.39
C GLY A 222 -2.42 -2.85 0.31
N ILE A 223 -3.37 -3.75 0.56
CA ILE A 223 -3.70 -4.89 -0.30
C ILE A 223 -5.16 -4.76 -0.71
N PHE A 224 -5.42 -4.53 -2.00
CA PHE A 224 -6.78 -4.44 -2.52
C PHE A 224 -7.33 -5.81 -2.91
N ILE A 225 -8.52 -6.12 -2.44
CA ILE A 225 -9.22 -7.36 -2.77
C ILE A 225 -9.95 -7.24 -4.11
N GLY A 226 -9.87 -8.30 -4.92
CA GLY A 226 -10.71 -8.52 -6.10
C GLY A 226 -11.48 -9.84 -6.00
N GLY A 227 -12.56 -9.97 -6.80
CA GLY A 227 -13.52 -11.08 -6.81
C GLY A 227 -14.35 -11.22 -5.53
N GLY A 228 -13.70 -11.32 -4.37
CA GLY A 228 -14.29 -11.61 -3.06
C GLY A 228 -14.55 -13.10 -2.81
N ASN A 229 -15.30 -13.40 -1.75
CA ASN A 229 -15.82 -14.72 -1.41
C ASN A 229 -17.23 -14.63 -0.81
N ALA A 230 -18.02 -15.70 -0.89
CA ALA A 230 -19.34 -15.72 -0.29
C ALA A 230 -19.24 -15.81 1.25
N LEU A 231 -20.25 -15.28 1.95
CA LEU A 231 -20.34 -15.40 3.41
C LEU A 231 -20.48 -16.88 3.79
N GLY A 232 -19.62 -17.33 4.70
CA GLY A 232 -19.54 -18.73 5.12
C GLY A 232 -18.60 -19.60 4.27
N GLU A 233 -17.97 -19.05 3.22
CA GLU A 233 -17.07 -19.77 2.32
C GLU A 233 -15.63 -19.23 2.44
N PRO A 234 -14.76 -19.88 3.24
CA PRO A 234 -13.37 -19.45 3.40
C PRO A 234 -12.55 -19.55 2.11
N VAL A 235 -11.55 -18.66 1.99
CA VAL A 235 -10.55 -18.72 0.92
C VAL A 235 -9.35 -19.53 1.40
N THR A 236 -8.94 -20.53 0.62
CA THR A 236 -7.76 -21.35 0.93
C THR A 236 -6.46 -20.62 0.61
N MET A 237 -5.34 -21.07 1.19
CA MET A 237 -4.01 -20.52 0.88
C MET A 237 -3.67 -20.52 -0.60
N ASP A 238 -4.08 -21.55 -1.34
CA ASP A 238 -3.80 -21.69 -2.78
C ASP A 238 -4.65 -20.74 -3.64
N ALA A 239 -5.84 -20.34 -3.17
CA ALA A 239 -6.73 -19.41 -3.86
C ALA A 239 -6.60 -17.96 -3.35
N ALA A 240 -5.81 -17.72 -2.30
CA ALA A 240 -5.75 -16.44 -1.60
C ALA A 240 -5.26 -15.30 -2.49
N GLU A 241 -4.19 -15.51 -3.26
CA GLU A 241 -3.63 -14.47 -4.12
C GLU A 241 -4.51 -14.18 -5.36
N ASP A 242 -5.38 -15.10 -5.76
CA ASP A 242 -6.38 -14.87 -6.83
C ASP A 242 -7.44 -13.84 -6.40
N LYS A 243 -7.53 -13.59 -5.09
CA LYS A 243 -8.40 -12.58 -4.50
C LYS A 243 -7.70 -11.24 -4.29
N VAL A 244 -6.45 -11.08 -4.71
CA VAL A 244 -5.69 -9.85 -4.54
C VAL A 244 -5.51 -9.17 -5.89
N PHE A 245 -6.18 -8.03 -6.07
CA PHE A 245 -6.06 -7.23 -7.29
C PHE A 245 -4.67 -6.60 -7.40
N GLY A 246 -4.15 -6.08 -6.29
CA GLY A 246 -2.80 -5.52 -6.24
C GLY A 246 -2.48 -4.82 -4.92
N LEU A 247 -1.32 -4.20 -4.90
CA LEU A 247 -0.70 -3.58 -3.73
C LEU A 247 -0.55 -2.06 -3.93
N CYS A 248 -0.67 -1.31 -2.85
CA CYS A 248 -0.34 0.12 -2.77
C CYS A 248 0.48 0.39 -1.51
N LEU A 249 1.04 1.59 -1.36
CA LEU A 249 1.56 2.07 -0.08
C LEU A 249 0.42 2.55 0.80
N LEU A 250 0.55 2.35 2.11
CA LEU A 250 -0.38 2.83 3.12
C LEU A 250 0.39 3.50 4.26
N ASN A 251 -0.13 4.63 4.75
CA ASN A 251 0.30 5.26 5.98
C ASN A 251 -0.86 5.27 6.98
N ASP A 252 -0.74 4.48 8.05
CA ASP A 252 -1.75 4.44 9.11
C ASP A 252 -1.39 5.40 10.26
N TRP A 253 -1.85 6.65 10.14
CA TRP A 253 -1.49 7.70 11.07
C TRP A 253 -1.98 7.38 12.48
N SER A 254 -1.10 7.59 13.45
CA SER A 254 -1.30 7.04 14.79
C SER A 254 -1.08 8.07 15.89
N ALA A 255 -2.08 8.26 16.75
CA ALA A 255 -1.97 9.09 17.95
C ALA A 255 -1.62 8.22 19.16
N ARG A 256 -0.31 7.98 19.40
CA ARG A 256 0.19 6.95 20.32
C ARG A 256 -0.22 7.14 21.77
N ASP A 257 -0.32 8.39 22.21
CA ASP A 257 -0.74 8.75 23.57
C ASP A 257 -2.24 8.55 23.79
N VAL A 258 -3.06 8.81 22.77
CA VAL A 258 -4.49 8.47 22.77
C VAL A 258 -4.65 6.95 22.76
N GLN A 259 -3.89 6.26 21.89
CA GLN A 259 -3.92 4.81 21.74
C GLN A 259 -3.66 4.10 23.06
N ALA A 260 -2.59 4.49 23.77
CA ALA A 260 -2.20 3.89 25.03
C ALA A 260 -3.29 3.96 26.11
N TRP A 261 -4.17 4.96 26.06
CA TRP A 261 -5.28 5.13 26.99
C TRP A 261 -6.53 4.34 26.57
N GLU A 262 -6.87 4.33 25.28
CA GLU A 262 -8.15 3.78 24.81
C GLU A 262 -8.12 2.28 24.47
N TYR A 263 -6.97 1.73 24.09
CA TYR A 263 -6.96 0.47 23.32
C TYR A 263 -7.36 -0.78 24.12
N GLN A 264 -7.35 -0.73 25.45
CA GLN A 264 -7.73 -1.89 26.25
C GLN A 264 -9.21 -1.83 26.65
N PRO A 265 -9.97 -2.92 26.47
CA PRO A 265 -9.58 -4.23 25.91
C PRO A 265 -9.89 -4.38 24.40
N LEU A 266 -10.45 -3.36 23.74
CA LEU A 266 -11.14 -3.51 22.45
C LEU A 266 -10.28 -3.22 21.20
N GLY A 267 -9.02 -2.84 21.39
CA GLY A 267 -8.11 -2.47 20.31
C GLY A 267 -8.12 -0.98 19.98
N PRO A 268 -7.29 -0.55 19.00
CA PRO A 268 -7.18 0.85 18.58
C PRO A 268 -8.49 1.38 17.99
N PHE A 269 -8.83 2.65 18.23
CA PHE A 269 -10.06 3.26 17.71
C PHE A 269 -9.86 4.72 17.26
N LEU A 270 -9.99 5.71 18.15
CA LEU A 270 -9.83 7.13 17.80
C LEU A 270 -8.38 7.49 17.52
N SER A 271 -7.45 6.70 18.04
CA SER A 271 -6.03 6.84 17.80
C SER A 271 -5.56 6.44 16.41
N LYS A 272 -6.45 5.90 15.57
CA LYS A 272 -6.18 5.50 14.18
C LYS A 272 -7.17 6.12 13.19
N SER A 273 -8.46 6.10 13.55
CA SER A 273 -9.56 6.47 12.64
C SER A 273 -9.60 7.93 12.17
N PHE A 274 -8.69 8.80 12.58
CA PHE A 274 -8.66 10.20 12.17
C PHE A 274 -8.07 10.42 10.76
N ALA A 275 -7.15 9.55 10.32
CA ALA A 275 -6.61 9.55 8.96
C ALA A 275 -5.83 8.26 8.69
N SER A 276 -6.03 7.67 7.52
CA SER A 276 -5.07 6.76 6.90
C SER A 276 -4.89 7.24 5.45
N THR A 277 -3.69 7.14 4.87
CA THR A 277 -3.42 7.65 3.51
C THR A 277 -2.87 6.54 2.63
N ILE A 278 -3.32 6.42 1.38
CA ILE A 278 -2.78 5.44 0.42
C ILE A 278 -2.15 6.10 -0.82
N SER A 279 -1.20 5.41 -1.46
CA SER A 279 -0.70 5.84 -2.78
C SER A 279 -1.77 5.68 -3.85
N PRO A 280 -1.77 6.53 -4.90
CA PRO A 280 -2.83 6.51 -5.92
C PRO A 280 -2.77 5.29 -6.85
N TRP A 281 -1.59 4.69 -7.00
CA TRP A 281 -1.33 3.59 -7.92
C TRP A 281 -1.38 2.23 -7.21
N ILE A 282 -2.14 1.31 -7.79
CA ILE A 282 -2.21 -0.10 -7.42
C ILE A 282 -1.35 -0.91 -8.38
N VAL A 283 -0.25 -1.46 -7.87
CA VAL A 283 0.65 -2.36 -8.62
C VAL A 283 0.12 -3.79 -8.51
N THR A 284 -0.09 -4.46 -9.63
CA THR A 284 -0.64 -5.82 -9.63
C THR A 284 0.36 -6.84 -9.10
N LEU A 285 -0.13 -7.95 -8.54
CA LEU A 285 0.75 -9.07 -8.16
C LEU A 285 1.48 -9.67 -9.37
N GLU A 286 0.90 -9.55 -10.57
CA GLU A 286 1.53 -9.96 -11.83
C GLU A 286 2.78 -9.14 -12.13
N ALA A 287 2.72 -7.81 -12.05
CA ALA A 287 3.91 -6.96 -12.23
C ALA A 287 5.05 -7.30 -11.25
N LEU A 288 4.71 -7.80 -10.07
CA LEU A 288 5.66 -8.16 -9.00
C LEU A 288 6.14 -9.61 -9.06
N ALA A 289 5.60 -10.44 -9.96
CA ALA A 289 5.95 -11.87 -10.03
C ALA A 289 7.47 -12.13 -10.17
N PRO A 290 8.23 -11.38 -11.00
CA PRO A 290 9.68 -11.53 -11.09
C PRO A 290 10.43 -11.20 -9.80
N TYR A 291 9.80 -10.47 -8.88
CA TYR A 291 10.39 -9.94 -7.65
C TYR A 291 10.02 -10.75 -6.40
N ARG A 292 9.32 -11.87 -6.58
CA ARG A 292 9.04 -12.80 -5.50
C ARG A 292 10.32 -13.46 -4.97
N CYS A 293 10.28 -13.80 -3.70
CA CYS A 293 11.27 -14.60 -3.01
C CYS A 293 10.60 -15.58 -2.06
N ALA A 294 11.36 -16.58 -1.62
CA ALA A 294 10.88 -17.57 -0.68
C ALA A 294 10.45 -16.90 0.62
N TRP A 295 9.25 -17.22 1.09
CA TRP A 295 8.83 -16.85 2.44
C TRP A 295 9.47 -17.83 3.43
N THR A 296 10.14 -17.29 4.45
CA THR A 296 10.88 -18.10 5.44
C THR A 296 10.62 -17.62 6.86
N ARG A 297 10.71 -18.54 7.82
CA ARG A 297 10.76 -18.24 9.25
C ARG A 297 12.12 -18.62 9.83
N ALA A 298 12.48 -18.01 10.96
CA ALA A 298 13.65 -18.43 11.71
C ALA A 298 13.53 -19.92 12.10
N ALA A 299 14.64 -20.66 12.09
CA ALA A 299 14.63 -22.12 12.29
C ALA A 299 14.02 -22.58 13.63
N GLY A 300 14.02 -21.72 14.66
CA GLY A 300 13.43 -22.01 15.97
C GLY A 300 11.96 -21.61 16.11
N ASP A 301 11.36 -21.00 15.08
CA ASP A 301 9.98 -20.54 15.13
C ASP A 301 8.99 -21.65 14.80
N PRO A 302 7.79 -21.64 15.42
CA PRO A 302 6.75 -22.62 15.08
C PRO A 302 6.32 -22.45 13.63
N GLN A 303 6.06 -23.57 12.98
CA GLN A 303 5.43 -23.57 11.67
C GLN A 303 3.93 -23.26 11.80
N PRO A 304 3.36 -22.50 10.86
CA PRO A 304 1.93 -22.18 10.89
C PRO A 304 1.08 -23.45 10.82
N LEU A 305 -0.17 -23.36 11.30
CA LEU A 305 -1.14 -24.45 11.15
C LEU A 305 -1.43 -24.72 9.66
N PRO A 306 -1.88 -25.93 9.27
CA PRO A 306 -2.01 -26.31 7.86
C PRO A 306 -2.86 -25.36 6.99
N TYR A 307 -3.85 -24.68 7.56
CA TYR A 307 -4.67 -23.71 6.81
C TYR A 307 -3.96 -22.39 6.46
N LEU A 308 -2.75 -22.17 7.01
CA LEU A 308 -1.88 -21.01 6.76
C LEU A 308 -0.54 -21.41 6.14
N ASP A 309 -0.43 -22.63 5.61
CA ASP A 309 0.75 -23.11 4.88
C ASP A 309 0.37 -23.60 3.47
N SER A 310 1.30 -23.45 2.53
CA SER A 310 1.23 -24.08 1.21
C SER A 310 2.62 -24.20 0.60
N ALA A 311 2.75 -25.03 -0.44
CA ALA A 311 4.02 -25.12 -1.18
C ALA A 311 4.34 -23.80 -1.90
N ALA A 312 3.32 -23.13 -2.46
CA ALA A 312 3.46 -21.86 -3.16
C ALA A 312 3.95 -20.74 -2.22
N LEU A 313 3.42 -20.67 -0.98
CA LEU A 313 3.88 -19.76 0.06
C LEU A 313 5.41 -19.87 0.26
N ARG A 314 5.89 -21.10 0.51
CA ARG A 314 7.30 -21.35 0.81
C ARG A 314 8.23 -21.04 -0.36
N GLN A 315 7.76 -21.17 -1.59
CA GLN A 315 8.57 -20.92 -2.79
C GLN A 315 8.64 -19.44 -3.18
N GLY A 316 7.56 -18.67 -3.00
CA GLY A 316 7.45 -17.32 -3.56
C GLY A 316 6.46 -16.39 -2.87
N GLY A 317 6.09 -16.65 -1.62
CA GLY A 317 5.09 -15.87 -0.88
C GLY A 317 5.57 -14.51 -0.35
N ALA A 318 6.86 -14.19 -0.46
CA ALA A 318 7.41 -12.89 -0.07
C ALA A 318 7.71 -12.02 -1.29
N PHE A 319 7.61 -10.70 -1.14
CA PHE A 319 7.91 -9.72 -2.19
C PHE A 319 9.16 -8.94 -1.82
N ASP A 320 10.16 -8.95 -2.69
CA ASP A 320 11.31 -8.06 -2.55
C ASP A 320 10.91 -6.63 -2.98
N LEU A 321 10.37 -5.90 -2.01
CA LEU A 321 9.82 -4.56 -2.18
C LEU A 321 10.50 -3.64 -1.17
N GLN A 322 11.38 -2.75 -1.64
CA GLN A 322 12.01 -1.75 -0.78
C GLN A 322 10.96 -0.72 -0.37
N LEU A 323 10.98 -0.33 0.91
CA LEU A 323 10.05 0.61 1.51
C LEU A 323 10.84 1.75 2.15
N GLU A 324 10.64 2.97 1.67
CA GLU A 324 11.36 4.17 2.12
C GLU A 324 10.39 5.14 2.81
N VAL A 325 10.80 5.70 3.94
CA VAL A 325 10.09 6.81 4.61
C VAL A 325 10.97 8.05 4.62
N LEU A 326 10.37 9.18 4.27
CA LEU A 326 10.99 10.49 4.33
C LEU A 326 10.12 11.48 5.10
N ILE A 327 10.76 12.50 5.66
CA ILE A 327 10.11 13.65 6.30
C ILE A 327 10.54 14.95 5.63
N GLN A 328 9.59 15.85 5.42
CA GLN A 328 9.85 17.22 5.03
C GLN A 328 9.19 18.17 6.02
N THR A 329 9.98 18.86 6.81
CA THR A 329 9.45 19.87 7.73
C THR A 329 9.00 21.11 6.95
N ARG A 330 8.23 21.97 7.63
CA ARG A 330 7.87 23.27 7.08
C ARG A 330 9.10 24.11 6.75
N ALA A 331 10.11 24.16 7.64
CA ALA A 331 11.32 24.94 7.41
C ALA A 331 12.14 24.39 6.25
N MET A 332 12.24 23.06 6.11
CA MET A 332 12.87 22.42 4.94
C MET A 332 12.17 22.84 3.64
N ARG A 333 10.83 22.79 3.59
CA ARG A 333 10.07 23.25 2.41
C ARG A 333 10.30 24.72 2.09
N GLU A 334 10.21 25.60 3.09
CA GLU A 334 10.42 27.05 2.91
C GLU A 334 11.85 27.38 2.45
N ALA A 335 12.84 26.57 2.84
CA ALA A 335 14.22 26.67 2.40
C ALA A 335 14.53 25.95 1.07
N GLY A 336 13.54 25.35 0.40
CA GLY A 336 13.72 24.59 -0.84
C GLY A 336 14.52 23.29 -0.66
N GLN A 337 14.61 22.76 0.57
CA GLN A 337 15.33 21.53 0.88
C GLN A 337 14.47 20.30 0.58
N PRO A 338 15.06 19.23 0.00
CA PRO A 338 14.33 18.00 -0.27
C PRO A 338 13.97 17.28 1.05
N PRO A 339 12.99 16.37 1.03
CA PRO A 339 12.69 15.52 2.19
C PRO A 339 13.92 14.70 2.63
N GLN A 340 14.09 14.52 3.94
CA GLN A 340 15.14 13.69 4.54
C GLN A 340 14.60 12.28 4.75
N ARG A 341 15.37 11.26 4.34
CA ARG A 341 15.07 9.86 4.64
C ARG A 341 15.17 9.59 6.14
N LEU A 342 14.12 8.98 6.69
CA LEU A 342 14.06 8.48 8.07
C LEU A 342 14.47 7.01 8.16
N SER A 343 13.95 6.17 7.26
CA SER A 343 14.22 4.75 7.26
C SER A 343 14.12 4.13 5.85
N LEU A 344 14.74 2.96 5.70
CA LEU A 344 14.66 2.11 4.52
C LEU A 344 14.52 0.66 4.97
N SER A 345 13.33 0.09 4.79
CA SER A 345 13.01 -1.30 5.13
C SER A 345 12.62 -2.10 3.86
N ASN A 346 12.11 -3.32 4.04
CA ASN A 346 11.67 -4.14 2.92
C ASN A 346 10.47 -5.01 3.33
N PHE A 347 9.48 -5.14 2.45
CA PHE A 347 8.29 -5.96 2.72
C PHE A 347 8.59 -7.46 2.81
N ARG A 348 9.74 -7.92 2.28
CA ARG A 348 10.18 -9.32 2.40
C ARG A 348 10.34 -9.76 3.86
N ASP A 349 10.56 -8.81 4.77
CA ASP A 349 10.75 -9.06 6.20
C ASP A 349 9.42 -9.24 6.96
N SER A 350 8.27 -9.10 6.29
CA SER A 350 6.96 -9.38 6.87
C SER A 350 6.87 -10.85 7.31
N TYR A 351 6.51 -11.07 8.58
CA TYR A 351 6.45 -12.42 9.15
C TYR A 351 5.24 -13.21 8.66
N TRP A 352 4.16 -12.52 8.28
CA TRP A 352 2.97 -13.09 7.66
C TRP A 352 2.83 -12.60 6.22
N SER A 353 2.59 -13.51 5.27
CA SER A 353 2.45 -13.19 3.86
C SER A 353 1.05 -12.66 3.52
N VAL A 354 0.92 -12.00 2.37
CA VAL A 354 -0.37 -11.55 1.80
C VAL A 354 -1.39 -12.70 1.72
N SER A 355 -0.97 -13.88 1.25
CA SER A 355 -1.83 -15.06 1.16
C SER A 355 -2.31 -15.55 2.53
N GLN A 356 -1.47 -15.48 3.56
CA GLN A 356 -1.85 -15.82 4.93
C GLN A 356 -2.89 -14.84 5.50
N LEU A 357 -2.79 -13.54 5.16
CA LEU A 357 -3.76 -12.54 5.63
C LEU A 357 -5.15 -12.84 5.07
N VAL A 358 -5.27 -13.05 3.76
CA VAL A 358 -6.55 -13.37 3.09
C VAL A 358 -7.13 -14.69 3.61
N ALA A 359 -6.32 -15.74 3.70
CA ALA A 359 -6.76 -17.04 4.20
C ALA A 359 -7.23 -16.96 5.66
N HIS A 360 -6.49 -16.25 6.52
CA HIS A 360 -6.89 -16.08 7.92
C HIS A 360 -8.17 -15.26 8.07
N HIS A 361 -8.27 -14.13 7.36
CA HIS A 361 -9.40 -13.21 7.47
C HIS A 361 -10.72 -13.89 7.12
N THR A 362 -10.70 -14.82 6.17
CA THR A 362 -11.88 -15.55 5.69
C THR A 362 -12.09 -16.90 6.38
N ALA A 363 -11.17 -17.35 7.25
CA ALA A 363 -11.20 -18.68 7.86
C ALA A 363 -12.46 -18.95 8.71
N ASN A 364 -13.08 -17.89 9.25
CA ASN A 364 -14.34 -17.99 10.00
C ASN A 364 -15.60 -17.83 9.13
N GLY A 365 -15.44 -17.71 7.81
CA GLY A 365 -16.52 -17.45 6.87
C GLY A 365 -16.77 -15.96 6.57
N CYS A 366 -15.95 -15.02 7.07
CA CYS A 366 -16.04 -13.61 6.68
C CYS A 366 -15.93 -13.46 5.15
N ASN A 367 -16.82 -12.67 4.56
CA ASN A 367 -16.82 -12.37 3.14
C ASN A 367 -16.01 -11.11 2.85
N LEU A 368 -14.98 -11.24 2.03
CA LEU A 368 -14.29 -10.11 1.42
C LEU A 368 -15.03 -9.69 0.15
N ARG A 369 -14.93 -8.40 -0.20
CA ARG A 369 -15.58 -7.80 -1.37
C ARG A 369 -14.57 -7.10 -2.28
N PRO A 370 -14.85 -6.99 -3.59
CA PRO A 370 -14.05 -6.18 -4.49
C PRO A 370 -13.90 -4.74 -4.01
N GLY A 371 -12.66 -4.32 -3.79
CA GLY A 371 -12.31 -2.99 -3.27
C GLY A 371 -12.11 -2.91 -1.76
N ASP A 372 -12.35 -3.98 -1.00
CA ASP A 372 -11.90 -4.03 0.40
C ASP A 372 -10.37 -3.87 0.47
N LEU A 373 -9.91 -3.22 1.54
CA LEU A 373 -8.50 -2.91 1.77
C LEU A 373 -7.98 -3.65 3.00
N LEU A 374 -6.84 -4.32 2.87
CA LEU A 374 -6.11 -4.90 3.99
C LEU A 374 -4.79 -4.13 4.17
N GLY A 375 -4.56 -3.57 5.35
CA GLY A 375 -3.26 -3.01 5.75
C GLY A 375 -2.37 -4.12 6.27
N SER A 376 -1.08 -4.06 5.95
CA SER A 376 -0.11 -5.05 6.43
C SER A 376 0.19 -4.92 7.94
N GLY A 377 -0.16 -3.81 8.56
CA GLY A 377 0.50 -3.35 9.77
C GLY A 377 1.87 -2.77 9.46
N THR A 378 2.41 -2.01 10.41
CA THR A 378 3.73 -1.36 10.29
C THR A 378 4.84 -2.34 9.87
N GLN A 379 5.62 -1.97 8.85
CA GLN A 379 6.71 -2.77 8.28
C GLN A 379 8.08 -2.27 8.73
N SER A 380 8.65 -2.96 9.72
CA SER A 380 10.02 -2.76 10.20
C SER A 380 10.95 -3.91 9.76
N GLY A 381 12.20 -3.57 9.46
CA GLY A 381 13.27 -4.53 9.17
C GLY A 381 14.05 -4.98 10.43
N PRO A 382 15.04 -5.87 10.27
CA PRO A 382 15.81 -6.43 11.38
C PRO A 382 16.71 -5.42 12.12
N LEU A 383 17.13 -4.33 11.46
CA LEU A 383 17.98 -3.31 12.07
C LEU A 383 17.15 -2.11 12.59
N PRO A 384 17.56 -1.44 13.67
CA PRO A 384 16.81 -0.31 14.26
C PRO A 384 16.51 0.84 13.28
N GLU A 385 17.42 1.15 12.37
CA GLU A 385 17.26 2.20 11.35
C GLU A 385 16.27 1.84 10.24
N GLN A 386 15.81 0.59 10.20
CA GLN A 386 14.81 0.08 9.25
C GLN A 386 13.41 0.08 9.85
N ALA A 387 13.20 0.81 10.95
CA ALA A 387 11.92 0.86 11.62
C ALA A 387 10.85 1.60 10.81
N GLY A 388 9.61 1.13 10.91
CA GLY A 388 8.43 1.63 10.20
C GLY A 388 7.66 2.73 10.93
N SER A 389 8.13 3.24 12.07
CA SER A 389 7.48 4.30 12.84
C SER A 389 8.49 5.17 13.62
N LEU A 390 8.11 6.41 13.98
CA LEU A 390 8.93 7.22 14.88
C LEU A 390 8.96 6.66 16.30
N LEU A 391 7.88 6.00 16.74
CA LEU A 391 7.86 5.32 18.04
C LEU A 391 9.07 4.39 18.21
N GLU A 392 9.38 3.64 17.15
CA GLU A 392 10.53 2.73 17.12
C GLU A 392 11.85 3.48 16.92
N LEU A 393 11.96 4.34 15.89
CA LEU A 393 13.19 5.07 15.57
C LEU A 393 13.72 5.92 16.74
N THR A 394 12.83 6.36 17.62
CA THR A 394 13.16 7.20 18.77
C THR A 394 13.23 6.42 20.09
N GLY A 395 13.07 5.10 20.06
CA GLY A 395 13.10 4.25 21.25
C GLY A 395 12.01 4.61 22.27
N GLY A 396 10.79 4.88 21.81
CA GLY A 396 9.69 5.34 22.64
C GLY A 396 9.73 6.84 22.97
N GLY A 397 10.49 7.61 22.21
CA GLY A 397 10.72 9.04 22.41
C GLY A 397 11.89 9.40 23.31
N LYS A 398 12.79 8.45 23.58
CA LYS A 398 13.99 8.64 24.38
C LYS A 398 15.14 9.30 23.60
N GLN A 399 15.12 9.19 22.27
CA GLN A 399 16.17 9.69 21.38
C GLN A 399 15.53 10.52 20.27
N ALA A 400 16.04 11.73 20.05
CA ALA A 400 15.56 12.58 18.96
C ALA A 400 16.36 12.33 17.67
N ILE A 401 15.67 12.35 16.54
CA ILE A 401 16.26 12.31 15.20
C ILE A 401 16.71 13.72 14.83
N ALA A 402 17.94 13.88 14.35
CA ALA A 402 18.42 15.14 13.81
C ALA A 402 18.03 15.31 12.34
N LEU A 403 17.51 16.47 11.97
CA LEU A 403 17.12 16.86 10.62
C LEU A 403 18.04 17.98 10.09
N PRO A 404 18.02 18.27 8.77
CA PRO A 404 18.84 19.31 8.20
C PRO A 404 18.37 20.67 8.74
N GLY A 405 19.26 21.66 8.82
CA GLY A 405 18.92 22.96 9.40
C GLY A 405 18.85 22.98 10.93
N GLY A 406 19.15 21.86 11.61
CA GLY A 406 19.26 21.79 13.08
C GLY A 406 17.95 21.44 13.80
N GLU A 407 16.86 21.22 13.06
CA GLU A 407 15.61 20.69 13.61
C GLU A 407 15.82 19.28 14.18
N LYS A 408 14.97 18.92 15.15
CA LYS A 408 14.94 17.58 15.74
C LYS A 408 13.51 17.09 15.78
N ARG A 409 13.31 15.77 15.68
CA ARG A 409 12.00 15.15 15.86
C ARG A 409 12.06 13.98 16.83
N ILE A 410 11.01 13.91 17.66
CA ILE A 410 10.69 12.74 18.46
C ILE A 410 9.40 12.11 17.92
N PHE A 411 8.37 12.92 17.75
CA PHE A 411 7.14 12.59 17.05
C PHE A 411 6.87 13.67 16.00
N ILE A 412 5.86 13.47 15.17
CA ILE A 412 5.51 14.41 14.11
C ILE A 412 5.03 15.73 14.71
N GLU A 413 5.52 16.85 14.19
CA GLU A 413 5.12 18.21 14.54
C GLU A 413 4.15 18.80 13.49
N ASP A 414 3.47 19.89 13.84
CA ASP A 414 2.53 20.54 12.92
C ASP A 414 3.27 21.15 11.73
N GLY A 415 2.77 20.90 10.52
CA GLY A 415 3.36 21.34 9.27
C GLY A 415 4.38 20.37 8.68
N ASP A 416 4.72 19.28 9.35
CA ASP A 416 5.53 18.20 8.78
C ASP A 416 4.73 17.42 7.72
N THR A 417 5.43 17.03 6.66
CA THR A 417 4.94 16.11 5.63
C THR A 417 5.71 14.80 5.73
N ILE A 418 5.00 13.68 5.85
CA ILE A 418 5.59 12.35 5.70
C ILE A 418 5.35 11.89 4.28
N VAL A 419 6.40 11.37 3.64
CA VAL A 419 6.38 10.82 2.28
C VAL A 419 6.89 9.39 2.37
N MET A 420 6.18 8.44 1.77
CA MET A 420 6.66 7.06 1.64
C MET A 420 6.75 6.68 0.17
N ARG A 421 7.74 5.87 -0.16
CA ARG A 421 8.00 5.37 -1.51
C ARG A 421 8.28 3.87 -1.45
N ALA A 422 7.96 3.18 -2.52
CA ALA A 422 8.28 1.77 -2.65
C ALA A 422 8.64 1.39 -4.07
N TRP A 423 9.53 0.42 -4.19
CA TRP A 423 9.91 -0.15 -5.47
C TRP A 423 10.49 -1.56 -5.34
N ALA A 424 10.20 -2.41 -6.33
CA ALA A 424 10.89 -3.66 -6.54
C ALA A 424 12.10 -3.42 -7.46
N LEU A 425 13.26 -3.95 -7.08
CA LEU A 425 14.51 -3.81 -7.82
C LEU A 425 15.35 -5.07 -7.68
N ARG A 426 15.82 -5.60 -8.81
CA ARG A 426 16.70 -6.78 -8.90
C ARG A 426 17.54 -6.64 -10.16
N ASP A 427 18.81 -7.04 -10.07
CA ASP A 427 19.74 -6.96 -11.19
C ASP A 427 19.18 -7.63 -12.46
N GLY A 428 19.26 -6.92 -13.57
CA GLY A 428 18.76 -7.36 -14.88
C GLY A 428 17.25 -7.22 -15.09
N LEU A 429 16.48 -6.75 -14.10
CA LEU A 429 15.04 -6.52 -14.21
C LEU A 429 14.70 -5.01 -14.12
N PRO A 430 13.63 -4.54 -14.79
CA PRO A 430 13.21 -3.13 -14.77
C PRO A 430 12.53 -2.76 -13.45
N ARG A 431 12.92 -1.64 -12.83
CA ARG A 431 12.32 -1.16 -11.57
C ARG A 431 10.79 -1.09 -11.66
N ILE A 432 10.09 -1.63 -10.65
CA ILE A 432 8.63 -1.51 -10.52
C ILE A 432 8.34 -0.61 -9.33
N GLY A 433 7.87 0.62 -9.59
CA GLY A 433 7.58 1.62 -8.56
C GLY A 433 6.10 1.76 -8.22
N PHE A 434 5.83 2.27 -7.02
CA PHE A 434 4.49 2.47 -6.47
C PHE A 434 4.03 3.94 -6.47
N GLY A 435 4.86 4.84 -7.02
CA GLY A 435 4.73 6.28 -6.80
C GLY A 435 5.05 6.63 -5.35
N GLU A 436 4.31 7.58 -4.79
CA GLU A 436 4.46 7.99 -3.39
C GLU A 436 3.11 8.16 -2.69
N VAL A 437 3.12 7.92 -1.38
CA VAL A 437 2.06 8.36 -0.47
C VAL A 437 2.60 9.49 0.39
N ALA A 438 1.98 10.66 0.31
CA ALA A 438 2.36 11.83 1.08
C ALA A 438 1.16 12.32 1.91
N GLY A 439 1.42 12.79 3.13
CA GLY A 439 0.41 13.51 3.91
C GLY A 439 1.02 14.54 4.84
N THR A 440 0.30 15.64 5.05
CA THR A 440 0.77 16.78 5.83
C THR A 440 -0.11 17.01 7.05
N VAL A 441 0.53 17.12 8.22
CA VAL A 441 -0.17 17.36 9.48
C VAL A 441 -0.46 18.85 9.64
N LEU A 442 -1.74 19.18 9.82
CA LEU A 442 -2.20 20.52 10.17
C LEU A 442 -2.36 20.66 11.68
N PRO A 443 -2.29 21.89 12.23
CA PRO A 443 -2.57 22.12 13.64
C PRO A 443 -3.94 21.62 14.08
N ALA A 444 -3.98 21.13 15.32
CA ALA A 444 -5.22 20.74 15.99
C ALA A 444 -6.21 21.90 16.04
N ARG A 445 -7.51 21.60 16.13
CA ARG A 445 -8.52 22.65 16.35
C ARG A 445 -8.35 23.23 17.75
N SER A 446 -8.56 24.54 17.89
CA SER A 446 -8.66 25.18 19.20
C SER A 446 -9.81 24.56 20.00
N LEU A 447 -9.58 24.26 21.27
CA LEU A 447 -10.65 23.96 22.21
C LEU A 447 -11.40 25.27 22.49
N ALA A 448 -12.73 25.22 22.39
CA ALA A 448 -13.60 26.36 22.69
C ALA A 448 -13.70 26.61 24.20
#